data_AF-A0A968JEI3-F1
#
_entry.id   AF-A0A968JEI3-F1
#
_cell.length_a   1.000
_cell.length_b   1.000
_cell.length_c   1.000
_cell.angle_alpha   90.00
_cell.angle_beta   90.00
_cell.angle_gamma   90.00
#
_symmetry.space_group_name_H-M   'P 1'
#
loop_
_entity.id
_entity.type
_entity.pdbx_description
1 polymer ?
#
loop_
_entity_poly.entity_id
_entity_poly.type
_entity_poly.pdbx_seq_one_letter_code
_entity_poly.pdbx_strand_id
1 'polypeptide(L)'
;MQNIVRNCADLEIGLHRRDQHSYTIELRYSQPDSDTDIRLMRGSSVIVLFDREKLRSLLLDPQSYGQMLSDNLFADPGVKQAFAQAVSTSESLDLALRVRLFIGASAPELNNLRWETLRDPETGELLLTRERCSSRAIWAVWTGDRCGCNRRR
;
A
#
# COMPACT_ATOMS: atom_id res chain seq x y z
N MET A 1 -3.58 32.52 -5.48
CA MET A 1 -2.27 31.84 -5.34
C MET A 1 -2.50 30.37 -5.61
N GLN A 2 -1.87 29.85 -6.65
CA GLN A 2 -2.18 28.54 -7.23
C GLN A 2 -1.72 27.44 -6.29
N ASN A 3 -2.62 26.47 -6.06
CA ASN A 3 -2.38 25.27 -5.30
C ASN A 3 -1.33 24.46 -6.07
N ILE A 4 -0.08 24.38 -5.58
CA ILE A 4 0.94 23.53 -6.20
C ILE A 4 0.52 22.10 -5.89
N VAL A 5 -0.33 21.53 -6.74
CA VAL A 5 -0.56 20.09 -6.79
C VAL A 5 0.77 19.50 -7.24
N ARG A 6 1.56 19.02 -6.29
CA ARG A 6 2.74 18.23 -6.61
C ARG A 6 2.23 16.91 -7.17
N ASN A 7 2.51 16.67 -8.45
CA ASN A 7 2.21 15.41 -9.12
C ASN A 7 3.01 14.30 -8.42
N CYS A 8 2.40 13.62 -7.45
CA CYS A 8 2.91 12.39 -6.86
C CYS A 8 2.06 11.24 -7.45
N ALA A 9 2.68 10.13 -7.81
CA ALA A 9 1.94 8.91 -8.10
C ALA A 9 1.54 8.23 -6.80
N ASP A 10 0.35 7.63 -6.75
CA ASP A 10 -0.16 6.91 -5.59
C ASP A 10 -0.12 5.41 -5.85
N LEU A 11 0.45 4.66 -4.89
CA LEU A 11 0.31 3.21 -4.82
C LEU A 11 -0.48 2.85 -3.58
N GLU A 12 -1.73 2.44 -3.78
CA GLU A 12 -2.59 1.91 -2.73
C GLU A 12 -2.40 0.39 -2.62
N ILE A 13 -2.09 -0.06 -1.39
CA ILE A 13 -2.05 -1.46 -0.98
C ILE A 13 -3.30 -1.72 -0.14
N GLY A 14 -4.30 -2.35 -0.75
CA GLY A 14 -5.55 -2.76 -0.10
C GLY A 14 -5.42 -4.13 0.55
N LEU A 15 -5.76 -4.24 1.83
CA LEU A 15 -5.82 -5.49 2.59
C LEU A 15 -7.26 -5.78 3.00
N HIS A 16 -7.77 -6.93 2.59
CA HIS A 16 -9.13 -7.35 2.90
C HIS A 16 -9.14 -8.75 3.49
N ARG A 17 -9.85 -8.97 4.59
CA ARG A 17 -9.98 -10.33 5.14
C ARG A 17 -10.70 -11.24 4.15
N ARG A 18 -10.11 -12.40 3.88
CA ARG A 18 -10.69 -13.49 3.09
C ARG A 18 -11.25 -14.58 4.00
N ASP A 19 -10.48 -15.00 5.00
CA ASP A 19 -10.90 -15.94 6.06
C ASP A 19 -10.29 -15.56 7.42
N GLN A 20 -10.33 -16.45 8.41
CA GLN A 20 -9.90 -16.15 9.78
C GLN A 20 -8.41 -15.78 9.90
N HIS A 21 -7.56 -16.23 8.97
CA HIS A 21 -6.11 -16.01 9.00
C HIS A 21 -5.53 -15.49 7.69
N SER A 22 -6.34 -15.45 6.62
CA SER A 22 -5.90 -15.08 5.28
C SER A 22 -6.55 -13.79 4.80
N TYR A 23 -5.73 -13.00 4.11
CA TYR A 23 -6.09 -11.68 3.61
C TYR A 23 -5.79 -11.58 2.13
N THR A 24 -6.68 -10.93 1.38
CA THR A 24 -6.46 -10.58 -0.01
C THR A 24 -5.70 -9.27 -0.10
N ILE A 25 -4.67 -9.23 -0.94
CA ILE A 25 -4.00 -7.99 -1.35
C ILE A 25 -4.58 -7.50 -2.69
N GLU A 26 -4.84 -6.19 -2.75
CA GLU A 26 -5.08 -5.46 -3.99
C GLU A 26 -4.05 -4.34 -4.14
N LEU A 27 -3.43 -4.22 -5.32
CA LEU A 27 -2.52 -3.12 -5.64
C LEU A 27 -3.15 -2.23 -6.71
N ARG A 28 -3.30 -0.95 -6.38
CA ARG A 28 -3.81 0.08 -7.29
C ARG A 28 -2.79 1.19 -7.41
N TYR A 29 -2.38 1.46 -8.64
CA TYR A 29 -1.50 2.55 -8.98
C TYR A 29 -2.28 3.64 -9.72
N SER A 30 -2.17 4.87 -9.24
CA SER A 30 -2.87 6.03 -9.78
C SER A 30 -1.84 7.12 -10.08
N GLN A 31 -1.90 7.68 -11.28
CA GLN A 31 -1.05 8.80 -11.67
C GLN A 31 -1.84 10.10 -11.50
N PRO A 32 -1.17 11.21 -11.14
CA PRO A 32 -1.86 12.47 -10.88
C PRO A 32 -2.54 13.06 -12.13
N ASP A 33 -1.98 12.79 -13.31
CA ASP A 33 -2.51 13.27 -14.61
C ASP A 33 -3.38 12.21 -15.34
N SER A 34 -3.60 11.05 -14.73
CA SER A 34 -4.40 9.97 -15.32
C SER A 34 -5.63 9.71 -14.47
N ASP A 35 -6.80 9.86 -15.10
CA ASP A 35 -8.08 9.48 -14.50
C ASP A 35 -8.30 7.94 -14.53
N THR A 36 -7.28 7.18 -14.94
CA THR A 36 -7.32 5.72 -15.03
C THR A 36 -6.44 5.09 -13.96
N ASP A 37 -7.09 4.42 -13.00
CA ASP A 37 -6.43 3.55 -12.05
C ASP A 37 -5.87 2.29 -12.73
N ILE A 38 -4.58 2.06 -12.57
CA ILE A 38 -3.89 0.87 -13.07
C ILE A 38 -3.91 -0.18 -11.96
N ARG A 39 -4.73 -1.22 -12.15
CA ARG A 39 -4.61 -2.46 -11.37
C ARG A 39 -3.39 -3.23 -11.86
N LEU A 40 -2.35 -3.26 -11.03
CA LEU A 40 -1.09 -3.93 -11.36
C LEU A 40 -1.23 -5.45 -11.30
N MET A 41 -2.17 -5.96 -10.50
CA MET A 41 -2.50 -7.39 -10.41
C MET A 41 -3.86 -7.66 -11.06
N ARG A 42 -3.87 -7.93 -12.37
CA ARG A 42 -5.11 -8.23 -13.11
C ARG A 42 -5.62 -9.64 -12.80
N GLY A 43 -6.70 -9.74 -12.02
CA GLY A 43 -7.46 -10.99 -11.82
C GLY A 43 -6.90 -11.95 -10.77
N SER A 44 -5.81 -11.59 -10.10
CA SER A 44 -5.17 -12.43 -9.08
C SER A 44 -5.35 -11.79 -7.70
N SER A 45 -6.37 -12.21 -6.97
CA SER A 45 -6.47 -11.95 -5.53
C SER A 45 -5.42 -12.80 -4.81
N VAL A 46 -4.29 -12.19 -4.49
CA VAL A 46 -3.21 -12.86 -3.76
C VAL A 46 -3.58 -12.97 -2.29
N ILE A 47 -3.36 -14.16 -1.74
CA ILE A 47 -3.57 -14.44 -0.33
C ILE A 47 -2.26 -14.18 0.41
N VAL A 48 -2.32 -13.39 1.47
CA VAL A 48 -1.24 -13.23 2.45
C VAL A 48 -1.68 -13.68 3.83
N LEU A 49 -0.69 -14.13 4.59
CA LEU A 49 -0.85 -14.63 5.95
C LEU A 49 0.05 -13.79 6.85
N PHE A 50 -0.50 -13.34 7.98
CA PHE A 50 0.28 -12.67 9.02
C PHE A 50 0.36 -13.57 10.24
N ASP A 51 1.55 -14.09 10.52
CA ASP A 51 1.80 -14.79 11.79
C ASP A 51 1.88 -13.78 12.93
N ARG A 52 0.71 -13.51 13.52
CA ARG A 52 0.55 -12.50 14.58
C ARG A 52 1.28 -12.88 15.86
N GLU A 53 1.39 -14.17 16.17
CA GLU A 53 2.10 -14.59 17.39
C GLU A 53 3.60 -14.33 17.24
N LYS A 54 4.16 -14.63 16.07
CA LYS A 54 5.56 -14.35 15.79
C LYS A 54 5.83 -12.85 15.58
N LEU A 55 4.90 -12.08 15.02
CA LEU A 55 5.01 -10.60 15.04
C LEU A 55 4.97 -10.06 16.47
N ARG A 56 4.13 -10.61 17.34
CA ARG A 56 4.02 -10.19 18.74
C ARG A 56 5.29 -10.47 19.54
N SER A 57 5.99 -11.57 19.27
CA SER A 57 7.28 -11.85 19.93
C SER A 57 8.39 -10.89 19.51
N LEU A 58 8.27 -10.24 18.34
CA LEU A 58 9.23 -9.27 17.81
C LEU A 58 8.91 -7.81 18.17
N LEU A 59 7.90 -7.54 19.01
CA LEU A 59 7.48 -6.17 19.36
C LEU A 59 8.60 -5.26 19.93
N LEU A 60 9.62 -5.86 20.54
CA LEU A 60 10.78 -5.16 21.12
C LEU A 60 11.94 -4.98 20.14
N ASP A 61 11.87 -5.58 18.95
CA ASP A 61 12.84 -5.43 17.87
C ASP A 61 12.14 -4.87 16.61
N PRO A 62 12.07 -3.54 16.47
CA PRO A 62 11.40 -2.90 15.33
C PRO A 62 12.02 -3.26 13.97
N GLN A 63 13.30 -3.62 13.93
CA GLN A 63 13.96 -3.99 12.68
C GLN A 63 13.49 -5.36 12.22
N SER A 64 13.59 -6.37 13.10
CA SER A 64 13.14 -7.73 12.80
C SER A 64 11.62 -7.81 12.61
N TYR A 65 10.86 -7.04 13.40
CA TYR A 65 9.41 -6.90 13.21
C TYR A 65 9.09 -6.38 11.81
N GLY A 66 9.74 -5.27 11.42
CA GLY A 66 9.53 -4.65 10.10
C GLY A 66 9.90 -5.57 8.95
N GLN A 67 11.01 -6.30 9.08
CA GLN A 67 11.42 -7.30 8.09
C GLN A 67 10.35 -8.39 7.95
N MET A 68 9.94 -9.00 9.05
CA MET A 68 8.94 -10.06 9.02
C MET A 68 7.57 -9.57 8.49
N LEU A 69 7.15 -8.35 8.85
CA LEU A 69 5.93 -7.76 8.33
C LEU A 69 5.99 -7.60 6.80
N SER A 70 7.14 -7.17 6.30
CA SER A 70 7.40 -6.99 4.87
C SER A 70 7.46 -8.33 4.15
N ASP A 71 8.14 -9.32 4.72
CA ASP A 71 8.21 -10.67 4.18
C ASP A 71 6.83 -11.31 4.06
N ASN A 72 5.94 -11.07 5.04
CA ASN A 72 4.55 -11.54 4.99
C ASN A 72 3.73 -10.82 3.91
N LEU A 73 3.84 -9.49 3.81
CA LEU A 73 3.11 -8.68 2.83
C LEU A 73 3.54 -8.98 1.39
N PHE A 74 4.85 -9.14 1.19
CA PHE A 74 5.48 -9.39 -0.11
C PHE A 74 5.79 -10.88 -0.32
N ALA A 75 5.16 -11.80 0.41
CA ALA A 75 5.44 -13.24 0.29
C ALA A 75 5.21 -13.76 -1.15
N ASP A 76 4.22 -13.20 -1.83
CA ASP A 76 3.90 -13.52 -3.21
C ASP A 76 4.80 -12.75 -4.22
N PRO A 77 5.47 -13.44 -5.16
CA PRO A 77 6.31 -12.80 -6.16
C PRO A 77 5.57 -11.79 -7.06
N GLY A 78 4.28 -12.00 -7.30
CA GLY A 78 3.44 -11.09 -8.08
C GLY A 78 3.21 -9.76 -7.36
N VAL A 79 3.08 -9.78 -6.03
CA VAL A 79 3.00 -8.56 -5.21
C VAL A 79 4.33 -7.80 -5.25
N LYS A 80 5.47 -8.49 -5.12
CA LYS A 80 6.80 -7.88 -5.29
C LYS A 80 6.97 -7.24 -6.66
N GLN A 81 6.63 -7.97 -7.72
CA GLN A 81 6.76 -7.50 -9.09
C GLN A 81 5.87 -6.29 -9.36
N ALA A 82 4.62 -6.31 -8.89
CA ALA A 82 3.71 -5.18 -9.03
C ALA A 82 4.21 -3.95 -8.27
N PHE A 83 4.74 -4.12 -7.05
CA PHE A 83 5.36 -3.02 -6.31
C PHE A 83 6.56 -2.43 -7.06
N ALA A 84 7.49 -3.27 -7.53
CA ALA A 84 8.65 -2.84 -8.31
C ALA A 84 8.23 -2.12 -9.61
N GLN A 85 7.16 -2.59 -10.27
CA GLN A 85 6.60 -1.92 -11.43
C GLN A 85 6.08 -0.52 -11.10
N ALA A 86 5.40 -0.33 -9.96
CA ALA A 86 4.94 0.99 -9.52
C ALA A 86 6.10 1.95 -9.25
N VAL A 87 7.16 1.47 -8.60
CA VAL A 87 8.40 2.23 -8.34
C VAL A 87 9.04 2.64 -9.66
N SER A 88 9.33 1.68 -10.54
CA SER A 88 9.96 1.93 -11.84
C SER A 88 9.13 2.87 -12.73
N THR A 89 7.80 2.71 -12.72
CA THR A 89 6.90 3.60 -13.48
C THR A 89 6.97 5.03 -12.94
N SER A 90 6.97 5.21 -11.62
CA SER A 90 7.06 6.53 -11.00
C SER A 90 8.41 7.19 -11.31
N GLU A 91 9.51 6.45 -11.20
CA GLU A 91 10.86 6.95 -11.51
C GLU A 91 11.00 7.33 -12.99
N SER A 92 10.46 6.53 -13.91
CA SER A 92 10.51 6.85 -15.35
C SER A 92 9.73 8.10 -15.74
N LEU A 93 8.74 8.47 -14.92
CA LEU A 93 7.93 9.68 -15.09
C LEU A 93 8.45 10.86 -14.26
N ASP A 94 9.58 10.70 -13.57
CA ASP A 94 10.13 11.67 -12.61
C ASP A 94 9.12 12.11 -11.54
N LEU A 95 8.26 11.17 -11.13
CA LEU A 95 7.24 11.37 -10.10
C LEU A 95 7.68 10.76 -8.77
N ALA A 96 7.37 11.46 -7.68
CA ALA A 96 7.47 10.87 -6.36
C ALA A 96 6.35 9.83 -6.16
N LEU A 97 6.68 8.66 -5.62
CA LEU A 97 5.70 7.63 -5.28
C LEU A 97 5.26 7.77 -3.82
N ARG A 98 3.95 7.87 -3.60
CA ARG A 98 3.32 7.82 -2.28
C ARG A 98 2.68 6.44 -2.10
N VAL A 99 3.19 5.67 -1.15
CA VAL A 99 2.60 4.39 -0.76
C VAL A 99 1.53 4.62 0.30
N ARG A 100 0.32 4.10 0.06
CA ARG A 100 -0.83 4.20 0.96
C ARG A 100 -1.28 2.80 1.34
N LEU A 101 -1.48 2.58 2.63
CA LEU A 101 -2.08 1.35 3.12
C LEU A 101 -3.58 1.56 3.33
N PHE A 102 -4.39 0.68 2.75
CA PHE A 102 -5.82 0.65 2.97
C PHE A 102 -6.20 -0.68 3.65
N ILE A 103 -6.63 -0.62 4.90
CA ILE A 103 -7.11 -1.78 5.64
C ILE A 103 -8.63 -1.80 5.53
N GLY A 104 -9.18 -2.78 4.84
CA GLY A 104 -10.61 -2.94 4.68
C GLY A 104 -11.30 -3.17 6.02
N ALA A 105 -12.57 -2.73 6.13
CA ALA A 105 -13.39 -2.90 7.33
C ALA A 105 -13.58 -4.37 7.77
N SER A 106 -13.27 -5.33 6.89
CA SER A 106 -13.29 -6.76 7.20
C SER A 106 -12.09 -7.25 8.01
N ALA A 107 -11.01 -6.46 8.13
CA ALA A 107 -9.76 -6.85 8.78
C ALA A 107 -9.28 -5.85 9.86
N PRO A 108 -10.14 -5.42 10.81
CA PRO A 108 -9.78 -4.38 11.78
C PRO A 108 -8.55 -4.74 12.62
N GLU A 109 -8.32 -6.03 12.88
CA GLU A 109 -7.16 -6.53 13.62
C GLU A 109 -5.82 -6.17 12.98
N LEU A 110 -5.78 -5.94 11.66
CA LEU A 110 -4.57 -5.54 10.97
C LEU A 110 -4.16 -4.10 11.31
N ASN A 111 -5.07 -3.25 11.78
CA ASN A 111 -4.72 -1.89 12.22
C ASN A 111 -3.78 -1.88 13.45
N ASN A 112 -3.72 -2.99 14.19
CA ASN A 112 -2.84 -3.11 15.36
C ASN A 112 -1.39 -3.47 15.01
N LEU A 113 -1.10 -3.77 13.73
CA LEU A 113 0.25 -4.04 13.29
C LEU A 113 1.02 -2.71 13.14
N ARG A 114 2.33 -2.74 13.43
CA ARG A 114 3.21 -1.59 13.29
C ARG A 114 3.62 -1.33 11.84
N TRP A 115 2.67 -0.88 11.03
CA TRP A 115 2.89 -0.59 9.61
C TRP A 115 3.99 0.44 9.36
N GLU A 116 4.24 1.33 10.32
CA GLU A 116 5.36 2.29 10.27
C GLU A 116 6.74 1.63 10.17
N THR A 117 6.84 0.34 10.55
CA THR A 117 8.07 -0.45 10.43
C THR A 117 8.19 -1.19 9.10
N LEU A 118 7.18 -1.11 8.23
CA LEU A 118 7.17 -1.79 6.94
C LEU A 118 8.37 -1.34 6.09
N ARG A 119 9.05 -2.31 5.51
CA ARG A 119 10.30 -2.16 4.77
C ARG A 119 10.11 -2.52 3.30
N ASP A 120 10.94 -1.88 2.49
CA ASP A 120 11.05 -2.13 1.08
C ASP A 120 11.68 -3.52 0.87
N PRO A 121 11.08 -4.40 0.05
CA PRO A 121 11.56 -5.77 -0.11
C PRO A 121 12.88 -5.88 -0.86
N GLU A 122 13.31 -4.84 -1.58
CA GLU A 122 14.58 -4.83 -2.32
C GLU A 122 15.68 -4.08 -1.55
N THR A 123 15.35 -2.94 -0.95
CA THR A 123 16.33 -2.05 -0.30
C THR A 123 16.37 -2.18 1.22
N GLY A 124 15.34 -2.75 1.85
CA GLY A 124 15.23 -2.88 3.31
C GLY A 124 14.93 -1.57 4.05
N GLU A 125 14.74 -0.46 3.33
CA GLU A 125 14.43 0.84 3.89
C GLU A 125 12.95 0.97 4.29
N LEU A 126 12.62 1.88 5.20
CA LEU A 126 11.24 2.07 5.65
C LEU A 126 10.36 2.66 4.53
N LEU A 127 9.27 1.97 4.20
CA LEU A 127 8.35 2.36 3.13
C LEU A 127 7.44 3.53 3.52
N LEU A 128 6.91 3.51 4.74
CA LEU A 128 5.90 4.49 5.17
C LEU A 128 6.49 5.75 5.81
N THR A 129 7.79 5.76 6.10
CA THR A 129 8.50 6.93 6.67
C THR A 129 9.18 7.78 5.60
N ARG A 130 9.27 7.30 4.35
CA ARG A 130 9.79 8.08 3.22
C ARG A 130 8.73 9.09 2.76
N GLU A 131 8.74 10.27 3.38
CA GLU A 131 8.12 11.48 2.83
C GLU A 131 8.90 11.93 1.58
N ARG A 132 8.81 11.20 0.46
CA ARG A 132 9.40 11.67 -0.81
C ARG A 132 8.55 12.74 -1.51
N CYS A 133 7.40 13.09 -0.94
CA CYS A 133 6.70 14.35 -1.18
C CYS A 133 6.75 15.18 0.11
N SER A 134 7.63 16.19 0.18
CA SER A 134 7.75 17.09 1.34
C SER A 134 6.55 18.02 1.48
N SER A 135 5.38 17.51 1.85
CA SER A 135 4.26 18.38 2.23
C SER A 135 3.47 17.75 3.37
N ARG A 136 3.85 18.20 4.57
CA ARG A 136 3.09 18.14 5.81
C ARG A 136 1.60 18.42 5.55
N ALA A 137 0.76 17.39 5.60
CA ALA A 137 -0.70 17.54 5.60
C ALA A 137 -1.38 16.38 6.35
N ILE A 138 -2.29 16.81 7.22
CA ILE A 138 -3.06 16.10 8.24
C ILE A 138 -3.91 14.95 7.68
N TRP A 139 -3.99 13.86 8.45
CA TRP A 139 -4.86 12.70 8.24
C TRP A 139 -6.30 13.11 7.94
N ALA A 140 -6.84 12.68 6.79
CA ALA A 140 -8.27 12.65 6.55
C ALA A 140 -8.69 11.20 6.28
N VAL A 141 -9.40 10.63 7.25
CA VAL A 141 -10.19 9.40 7.10
C VAL A 141 -11.19 9.63 5.97
N TRP A 142 -10.99 8.96 4.83
CA TRP A 142 -11.98 8.92 3.76
C TRP A 142 -12.89 7.71 4.01
N THR A 143 -14.02 7.96 4.69
CA THR A 143 -15.13 7.01 4.72
C THR A 143 -15.72 6.95 3.32
N GLY A 144 -15.80 5.73 2.77
CA GLY A 144 -16.13 5.51 1.39
C GLY A 144 -17.50 6.03 0.97
N ASP A 145 -17.57 6.51 -0.26
CA ASP A 145 -18.74 6.34 -1.11
C ASP A 145 -18.29 6.08 -2.54
N ARG A 146 -18.47 4.84 -2.99
CA ARG A 146 -18.53 4.47 -4.40
C ARG A 146 -20.00 4.57 -4.82
N CYS A 147 -20.33 5.46 -5.75
CA CYS A 147 -21.47 5.42 -6.67
C CYS A 147 -21.41 6.69 -7.54
N GLY A 148 -21.43 6.70 -8.87
CA GLY A 148 -21.50 5.68 -9.89
C GLY A 148 -21.46 6.40 -11.26
N CYS A 149 -20.79 5.81 -12.25
CA CYS A 149 -20.87 6.26 -13.64
C CYS A 149 -22.33 6.20 -14.12
N ASN A 150 -22.84 7.29 -14.71
CA ASN A 150 -23.77 7.14 -15.82
C ASN A 150 -23.49 8.18 -16.91
N ARG A 151 -22.91 7.66 -17.99
CA ARG A 151 -22.76 8.30 -19.30
C ARG A 151 -24.04 8.00 -20.08
N ARG A 152 -24.79 9.02 -20.49
CA ARG A 152 -25.58 8.99 -21.74
C ARG A 152 -25.93 10.41 -22.19
N ARG A 153 -25.88 10.56 -23.51
CA ARG A 153 -26.13 11.74 -24.37
C ARG A 153 -27.36 12.54 -24.00
#